data_AF-A0A150M9A7-F1
#
_entry.id   AF-A0A150M9A7-F1
#
_cell.length_a   1.000
_cell.length_b   1.000
_cell.length_c   1.000
_cell.angle_alpha   90.00
_cell.angle_beta   90.00
_cell.angle_gamma   90.00
#
_symmetry.space_group_name_H-M   'P 1'
#
loop_
_entity.id
_entity.type
_entity.pdbx_description
1 polymer ?
#
loop_
_entity_poly.entity_id
_entity_poly.type
_entity_poly.pdbx_seq_one_letter_code
_entity_poly.pdbx_strand_id
1 'polypeptide(L)'
;MLAKEAAESNSESAYVLNGFLTVMYLSAIPFFFALYQAFKLLNYIDRNEAFSELSVQALKKIKYCAIAISILYVPGLPFFYIAAELEDAPGIVLIGLGIIFASTIIAVFAALLQKLLKAAIDIKSENDLTI
;
A
#
# COMPACT_ATOMS: atom_id res chain seq x y z
N MET A 1 -4.90 -44.63 0.42
CA MET A 1 -5.34 -43.67 -0.61
C MET A 1 -6.12 -42.54 0.06
N LEU A 2 -7.28 -42.81 0.67
CA LEU A 2 -8.09 -41.80 1.41
C LEU A 2 -7.38 -41.06 2.55
N ALA A 3 -6.57 -41.76 3.37
CA ALA A 3 -5.82 -41.11 4.45
C ALA A 3 -4.66 -40.22 3.97
N LYS A 4 -4.18 -40.43 2.73
CA LYS A 4 -3.11 -39.64 2.12
C LYS A 4 -3.68 -38.37 1.48
N GLU A 5 -4.82 -38.48 0.79
CA GLU A 5 -5.60 -37.34 0.28
C GLU A 5 -6.07 -36.40 1.39
N ALA A 6 -6.56 -36.93 2.51
CA ALA A 6 -6.98 -36.10 3.65
C ALA A 6 -5.79 -35.39 4.34
N ALA A 7 -4.59 -35.96 4.28
CA ALA A 7 -3.38 -35.34 4.82
C ALA A 7 -2.79 -34.31 3.85
N GLU A 8 -2.80 -34.57 2.54
CA GLU A 8 -2.36 -33.63 1.50
C GLU A 8 -3.30 -32.42 1.42
N SER A 9 -4.62 -32.62 1.45
CA SER A 9 -5.63 -31.55 1.46
C SER A 9 -5.47 -30.60 2.66
N ASN A 10 -5.21 -31.14 3.86
CA ASN A 10 -4.92 -30.34 5.05
C ASN A 10 -3.57 -29.61 4.94
N SER A 11 -2.58 -30.18 4.26
CA SER A 11 -1.28 -29.53 4.08
C SER A 11 -1.35 -28.41 3.03
N GLU A 12 -2.04 -28.64 1.91
CA GLU A 12 -2.15 -27.71 0.79
C GLU A 12 -2.96 -26.45 1.19
N SER A 13 -4.08 -26.66 1.89
CA SER A 13 -4.85 -25.56 2.50
C SER A 13 -4.02 -24.78 3.52
N ALA A 14 -3.21 -25.46 4.36
CA ALA A 14 -2.32 -24.79 5.30
C ALA A 14 -1.22 -23.96 4.61
N TYR A 15 -0.65 -24.43 3.49
CA TYR A 15 0.33 -23.67 2.71
C TYR A 15 -0.28 -22.43 2.06
N VAL A 16 -1.47 -22.56 1.46
CA VAL A 16 -2.18 -21.44 0.83
C VAL A 16 -2.56 -20.40 1.87
N LEU A 17 -3.11 -20.83 3.01
CA LEU A 17 -3.44 -19.95 4.13
C LEU A 17 -2.20 -19.23 4.69
N ASN A 18 -1.08 -19.96 4.86
CA ASN A 18 0.18 -19.35 5.29
C ASN A 18 0.72 -18.32 4.29
N GLY A 19 0.60 -18.59 2.98
CA GLY A 19 0.96 -17.64 1.93
C GLY A 19 0.12 -16.37 1.99
N PHE A 20 -1.20 -16.53 2.11
CA PHE A 20 -2.16 -15.44 2.29
C PHE A 20 -1.86 -14.58 3.53
N LEU A 21 -1.66 -15.22 4.69
CA LEU A 21 -1.31 -14.53 5.93
C LEU A 21 0.03 -13.79 5.80
N THR A 22 1.02 -14.43 5.15
CA THR A 22 2.34 -13.81 4.94
C THR A 22 2.23 -12.53 4.13
N VAL A 23 1.45 -12.51 3.03
CA VAL A 23 1.23 -11.29 2.23
C VAL A 23 0.58 -10.19 3.06
N MET A 24 -0.44 -10.52 3.86
CA MET A 24 -1.09 -9.55 4.75
C MET A 24 -0.13 -8.98 5.79
N TYR A 25 0.58 -9.84 6.54
CA TYR A 25 1.52 -9.38 7.57
C TYR A 25 2.68 -8.58 6.98
N LEU A 26 3.18 -8.96 5.81
CA LEU A 26 4.27 -8.23 5.14
C LEU A 26 3.80 -6.86 4.66
N SER A 27 2.55 -6.74 4.19
CA SER A 27 1.95 -5.46 3.77
C SER A 27 1.56 -4.54 4.93
N ALA A 28 1.41 -5.07 6.15
CA ALA A 28 1.14 -4.26 7.33
C ALA A 28 2.26 -3.25 7.60
N ILE A 29 3.52 -3.62 7.32
CA ILE A 29 4.68 -2.74 7.52
C ILE A 29 4.58 -1.45 6.69
N PRO A 30 4.49 -1.49 5.34
CA PRO A 30 4.32 -0.28 4.55
C PRO A 30 2.99 0.43 4.84
N PHE A 31 1.93 -0.27 5.22
CA PHE A 31 0.65 0.35 5.59
C PHE A 31 0.79 1.24 6.84
N PHE A 32 1.30 0.72 7.96
CA PHE A 32 1.48 1.50 9.17
C PHE A 32 2.53 2.61 8.98
N PHE A 33 3.56 2.36 8.18
CA PHE A 33 4.52 3.41 7.84
C PHE A 33 3.89 4.54 7.02
N ALA A 34 3.02 4.22 6.06
CA ALA A 34 2.26 5.22 5.32
C ALA A 34 1.37 6.06 6.23
N LEU A 35 0.65 5.42 7.18
CA LEU A 35 -0.17 6.11 8.17
C LEU A 35 0.66 7.07 9.04
N TYR A 36 1.83 6.62 9.50
CA TYR A 36 2.74 7.49 10.25
C TYR A 36 3.16 8.71 9.42
N GLN A 37 3.48 8.54 8.14
CA GLN A 37 3.83 9.68 7.28
C GLN A 37 2.64 10.58 6.95
N ALA A 38 1.44 10.04 6.85
CA ALA A 38 0.22 10.83 6.69
C ALA A 38 -0.05 11.68 7.94
N PHE A 39 0.13 11.12 9.14
CA PHE A 39 0.05 11.88 10.39
C PHE A 39 1.13 12.97 10.48
N LYS A 40 2.36 12.66 10.03
CA LYS A 40 3.44 13.65 9.97
C LYS A 40 3.10 14.80 9.02
N LEU A 41 2.52 14.49 7.86
CA LEU A 41 2.07 15.48 6.89
C LEU A 41 0.98 16.38 7.48
N LEU A 42 0.02 15.81 8.22
CA LEU A 42 -1.01 16.59 8.91
C LEU A 42 -0.40 17.56 9.93
N ASN A 43 0.58 17.11 10.72
CA ASN A 43 1.29 17.99 11.65
C ASN A 43 2.05 19.13 10.94
N TYR A 44 2.60 18.90 9.74
CA TYR A 44 3.21 19.98 8.96
C TYR A 44 2.18 21.00 8.49
N ILE A 45 0.98 20.55 8.12
CA ILE A 45 -0.13 21.44 7.76
C ILE A 45 -0.55 22.28 8.97
N ASP A 46 -0.75 21.66 10.14
CA ASP A 46 -1.13 22.34 11.37
C ASP A 46 -0.10 23.40 11.83
N ARG A 47 1.18 23.19 11.50
CA ARG A 47 2.28 24.13 11.80
C ARG A 47 2.49 25.21 10.72
N ASN A 48 1.63 25.29 9.71
CA ASN A 48 1.81 26.14 8.52
C ASN A 48 3.09 25.84 7.70
N GLU A 49 3.64 24.63 7.84
CA GLU A 49 4.80 24.12 7.09
C GLU A 49 4.37 23.19 5.95
N ALA A 50 3.13 23.29 5.48
CA ALA A 50 2.59 22.48 4.38
C ALA A 50 3.46 22.60 3.12
N PHE A 51 3.90 23.82 2.77
CA PHE A 51 4.80 24.10 1.64
C PHE A 51 6.26 24.00 2.06
N SER A 52 6.68 22.82 2.49
CA SER A 52 8.06 22.53 2.86
C SER A 52 8.57 21.26 2.17
N GLU A 53 9.89 21.14 2.02
CA GLU A 53 10.53 19.91 1.55
C GLU A 53 10.17 18.70 2.41
N LEU A 54 9.89 18.92 3.71
CA LEU A 54 9.47 17.86 4.63
C LEU A 54 8.11 17.27 4.26
N SER A 55 7.15 18.11 3.86
CA SER A 55 5.84 17.68 3.37
C SER A 55 5.95 16.93 2.03
N VAL A 56 6.81 17.38 1.12
CA VAL A 56 7.12 16.67 -0.14
C VAL A 56 7.73 15.30 0.15
N GLN A 57 8.65 15.21 1.11
CA GLN A 57 9.26 13.94 1.52
C GLN A 57 8.24 12.99 2.16
N ALA A 58 7.30 13.50 2.97
CA ALA A 58 6.22 12.70 3.54
C ALA A 58 5.33 12.10 2.43
N LEU A 59 4.89 12.91 1.45
CA LEU A 59 4.13 12.43 0.29
C LEU A 59 4.91 11.40 -0.55
N LYS A 60 6.22 11.63 -0.77
CA LYS A 60 7.09 10.69 -1.47
C LYS A 60 7.14 9.33 -0.77
N LYS A 61 7.20 9.30 0.57
CA LYS A 61 7.17 8.07 1.36
C LYS A 61 5.82 7.37 1.29
N ILE A 62 4.71 8.10 1.42
CA ILE A 62 3.34 7.55 1.28
C ILE A 62 3.18 6.86 -0.09
N LYS A 63 3.62 7.53 -1.16
CA LYS A 63 3.62 6.96 -2.52
C LYS A 63 4.38 5.63 -2.59
N TYR A 64 5.60 5.57 -2.06
CA TYR A 64 6.39 4.33 -2.11
C TYR A 64 5.77 3.20 -1.30
N CYS A 65 5.16 3.50 -0.15
CA CYS A 65 4.42 2.49 0.61
C CYS A 65 3.22 1.95 -0.16
N ALA A 66 2.45 2.83 -0.82
CA ALA A 66 1.33 2.42 -1.64
C ALA A 66 1.77 1.54 -2.83
N ILE A 67 2.87 1.90 -3.50
CA ILE A 67 3.48 1.06 -4.56
C ILE A 67 3.93 -0.29 -3.99
N ALA A 68 4.58 -0.30 -2.82
CA ALA A 68 5.03 -1.54 -2.18
C ALA A 68 3.85 -2.47 -1.86
N ILE A 69 2.74 -1.93 -1.34
CA ILE A 69 1.52 -2.71 -1.08
C ILE A 69 0.98 -3.30 -2.39
N SER A 70 0.87 -2.50 -3.46
CA SER A 70 0.45 -3.02 -4.77
C SER A 70 1.36 -4.16 -5.26
N ILE A 71 2.68 -3.99 -5.17
CA ILE A 71 3.66 -5.01 -5.60
C ILE A 71 3.61 -6.26 -4.74
N LEU A 72 3.23 -6.17 -3.46
CA LEU A 72 3.06 -7.34 -2.60
C LEU A 72 1.80 -8.14 -2.93
N TYR A 73 0.69 -7.46 -3.26
CA TYR A 73 -0.58 -8.13 -3.52
C TYR A 73 -0.70 -8.70 -4.94
N VAL A 74 -0.04 -8.12 -5.94
CA VAL A 74 -0.03 -8.64 -7.33
C VAL A 74 0.46 -10.10 -7.40
N PRO A 75 1.65 -10.48 -6.89
CA PRO A 75 2.09 -11.88 -6.84
C PRO A 75 1.33 -12.70 -5.80
N GLY A 76 0.57 -12.05 -4.91
CA GLY A 76 -0.36 -12.71 -4.01
C GLY A 76 -1.62 -13.24 -4.71
N LEU A 77 -2.02 -12.67 -5.86
CA LEU A 77 -3.26 -13.03 -6.58
C LEU A 77 -3.45 -14.53 -6.84
N PRO A 78 -2.43 -15.30 -7.27
CA PRO A 78 -2.55 -16.75 -7.38
C PRO A 78 -2.92 -17.43 -6.06
N PHE A 79 -2.34 -16.99 -4.94
CA PHE A 79 -2.67 -17.51 -3.61
C PHE A 79 -4.10 -17.13 -3.20
N PHE A 80 -4.55 -15.90 -3.46
CA PHE A 80 -5.94 -15.48 -3.22
C PHE A 80 -6.93 -16.27 -4.07
N TYR A 81 -6.57 -16.63 -5.31
CA TYR A 81 -7.40 -17.44 -6.20
C TYR A 81 -7.56 -18.87 -5.69
N ILE A 82 -6.47 -19.53 -5.33
CA ILE A 82 -6.51 -20.89 -4.78
C ILE A 82 -7.27 -20.90 -3.44
N ALA A 83 -7.06 -19.88 -2.58
CA ALA A 83 -7.81 -19.74 -1.33
C ALA A 83 -9.32 -19.57 -1.58
N ALA A 84 -9.70 -18.82 -2.61
CA ALA A 84 -11.09 -18.62 -2.99
C ALA A 84 -11.77 -19.91 -3.47
N GLU A 85 -11.04 -20.76 -4.20
CA GLU A 85 -11.55 -22.08 -4.59
C GLU A 85 -11.67 -23.03 -3.40
N LEU A 86 -10.70 -23.03 -2.48
CA LEU A 86 -10.71 -23.90 -1.30
C LEU A 86 -11.87 -23.60 -0.33
N GLU A 87 -12.15 -22.32 -0.10
CA GLU A 87 -13.18 -21.87 0.85
C GLU A 87 -14.56 -21.64 0.18
N ASP A 88 -14.69 -21.96 -1.11
CA ASP A 88 -15.89 -21.66 -1.92
C ASP A 88 -16.31 -20.17 -1.83
N ALA A 89 -15.31 -19.29 -1.74
CA ALA A 89 -15.44 -17.87 -1.42
C ALA A 89 -14.81 -16.98 -2.51
N PRO A 90 -15.48 -16.78 -3.66
CA PRO A 90 -14.93 -16.01 -4.78
C PRO A 90 -14.64 -14.53 -4.43
N GLY A 91 -15.24 -14.02 -3.35
CA GLY A 91 -15.01 -12.66 -2.86
C GLY A 91 -13.57 -12.36 -2.43
N ILE A 92 -12.78 -13.38 -2.06
CA ILE A 92 -11.39 -13.21 -1.60
C ILE A 92 -10.52 -12.56 -2.69
N VAL A 93 -10.69 -12.99 -3.95
CA VAL A 93 -9.96 -12.42 -5.09
C VAL A 93 -10.34 -10.96 -5.31
N LEU A 94 -11.63 -10.61 -5.18
CA LEU A 94 -12.11 -9.23 -5.33
C LEU A 94 -11.52 -8.31 -4.26
N ILE A 95 -11.36 -8.79 -3.02
CA ILE A 95 -10.70 -8.03 -1.96
C ILE A 95 -9.23 -7.77 -2.32
N GLY A 96 -8.49 -8.78 -2.77
CA GLY A 96 -7.11 -8.62 -3.21
C GLY A 96 -6.96 -7.60 -4.34
N LEU A 97 -7.83 -7.67 -5.36
CA LEU A 97 -7.89 -6.69 -6.45
C LEU A 97 -8.26 -5.29 -5.96
N GLY A 98 -9.20 -5.19 -5.02
CA GLY A 98 -9.59 -3.92 -4.40
C GLY A 98 -8.43 -3.24 -3.68
N ILE A 99 -7.60 -4.01 -2.96
CA ILE A 99 -6.41 -3.51 -2.27
C ILE A 99 -5.37 -2.99 -3.26
N ILE A 100 -5.12 -3.72 -4.35
CA ILE A 100 -4.20 -3.29 -5.42
C ILE A 100 -4.70 -1.99 -6.06
N PHE A 101 -5.99 -1.92 -6.36
CA PHE A 101 -6.61 -0.77 -6.99
C PHE A 101 -6.55 0.48 -6.08
N ALA A 102 -6.96 0.33 -4.81
CA ALA A 102 -6.90 1.41 -3.82
C ALA A 102 -5.47 1.91 -3.61
N SER A 103 -4.50 0.99 -3.47
CA SER A 103 -3.09 1.33 -3.31
C SER A 103 -2.54 2.06 -4.55
N THR A 104 -2.96 1.66 -5.74
CA THR A 104 -2.59 2.34 -7.00
C THR A 104 -3.16 3.75 -7.06
N ILE A 105 -4.43 3.95 -6.69
CA ILE A 105 -5.04 5.28 -6.58
C ILE A 105 -4.24 6.15 -5.61
N ILE A 106 -3.96 5.67 -4.41
CA ILE A 106 -3.18 6.41 -3.40
C ILE A 106 -1.80 6.77 -3.94
N ALA A 107 -1.11 5.85 -4.62
CA ALA A 107 0.20 6.12 -5.22
C ALA A 107 0.13 7.23 -6.27
N VAL A 108 -0.86 7.19 -7.16
CA VAL A 108 -1.07 8.22 -8.20
C VAL A 108 -1.37 9.57 -7.56
N PHE A 109 -2.33 9.63 -6.63
CA PHE A 109 -2.68 10.87 -5.94
C PHE A 109 -1.50 11.45 -5.16
N ALA A 110 -0.77 10.62 -4.41
CA ALA A 110 0.42 11.06 -3.69
C ALA A 110 1.51 11.58 -4.65
N ALA A 111 1.68 10.96 -5.82
CA ALA A 111 2.63 11.44 -6.84
C ALA A 111 2.20 12.79 -7.44
N LEU A 112 0.91 12.97 -7.73
CA LEU A 112 0.36 14.22 -8.23
C LEU A 112 0.53 15.34 -7.19
N LEU A 113 0.12 15.10 -5.94
CA LEU A 113 0.28 16.06 -4.85
C LEU A 113 1.76 16.38 -4.58
N GLN A 114 2.63 15.39 -4.64
CA GLN A 114 4.08 15.59 -4.49
C GLN A 114 4.61 16.58 -5.56
N LYS A 115 4.19 16.42 -6.82
CA LYS A 115 4.61 17.29 -7.93
C LYS A 115 4.06 18.71 -7.78
N LEU A 116 2.77 18.84 -7.46
CA LEU A 116 2.12 20.14 -7.27
C LEU A 116 2.72 20.91 -6.09
N LEU A 117 2.93 20.22 -4.97
CA LEU A 117 3.51 20.83 -3.78
C LEU A 117 4.95 21.29 -4.02
N LYS A 118 5.74 20.49 -4.75
CA LYS A 118 7.11 20.88 -5.11
C LYS A 118 7.14 22.13 -5.98
N ALA A 119 6.28 22.20 -7.01
CA ALA A 119 6.17 23.39 -7.84
C ALA A 119 5.76 24.64 -7.04
N ALA A 120 4.83 24.49 -6.08
CA ALA A 120 4.43 25.59 -5.21
C ALA A 120 5.56 26.07 -4.28
N ILE A 121 6.40 25.15 -3.79
CA ILE A 121 7.59 25.49 -2.99
C ILE A 121 8.60 26.27 -3.83
N ASP A 122 8.88 25.82 -5.05
CA ASP A 122 9.85 26.47 -5.94
C ASP A 122 9.40 27.91 -6.25
N ILE A 123 8.12 28.13 -6.56
CA ILE A 123 7.53 29.47 -6.77
C ILE A 123 7.66 30.36 -5.52
N LYS A 124 7.34 29.81 -4.34
CA LYS A 124 7.47 30.57 -3.08
C LYS A 124 8.92 30.97 -2.83
N SER A 125 9.87 30.06 -3.08
CA SER A 125 11.29 30.32 -2.89
C SER A 125 11.84 31.40 -3.82
N GLU A 126 11.34 31.47 -5.07
CA GLU A 126 11.71 32.50 -6.03
C GLU A 126 11.18 33.88 -5.60
N ASN A 127 9.93 33.92 -5.12
CA ASN A 127 9.34 35.15 -4.60
C ASN A 127 10.09 35.67 -3.36
N ASP A 128 10.47 34.79 -2.44
CA ASP A 128 11.24 35.17 -1.23
C ASP A 128 12.67 35.66 -1.55
N LEU A 129 13.23 35.34 -2.73
CA LEU A 129 14.56 35.77 -3.16
C LEU A 129 14.57 37.11 -3.94
N THR A 130 13.42 37.57 -4.41
CA THR A 130 13.32 38.75 -5.30
C THR A 130 12.81 40.00 -4.58
N ILE A 131 12.31 39.87 -3.35
CA ILE A 131 11.82 40.96 -2.50
C ILE A 131 12.86 41.34 -1.45
#